data_AF-A0A852J9M3-F1
#
_entry.id   AF-A0A852J9M3-F1
#
_cell.length_a   1.000
_cell.length_b   1.000
_cell.length_c   1.000
_cell.angle_alpha   90.00
_cell.angle_beta   90.00
_cell.angle_gamma   90.00
#
_symmetry.space_group_name_H-M   'P 1'
#
loop_
_entity.id
_entity.type
_entity.pdbx_description
1 polymer ?
#
loop_
_entity_poly.entity_id
_entity_poly.type
_entity_poly.pdbx_seq_one_letter_code
_entity_poly.pdbx_strand_id
1 'polypeptide(L)'
;WLPSLQLVRRGSKAVTRHWKAMHFQRQKLMAVTEYIAPRPAVPPRCLTPRRETVEKEDGYRRLLQRQVQEVFRDNRMVAVCQYNSMPDEEVVLMRHYLRKHNIEVKFVLNEIVRPVLSQSKYKNLLPLFVARNILLVSPETKAKEMLRVLKGVPQVNLLGACIDDTILSRQGVENFAKLPSLEASQGQTVGALSLLPSQTSSLLQRGPAHLTALLDQHLRRLRDEGMGGMAGGTESMAGGTG
;
A
#
# COMPACT_ATOMS: atom_id res chain seq x y z
N TRP A 1 108.42 -4.28 46.02
CA TRP A 1 107.24 -4.55 45.17
C TRP A 1 106.11 -3.66 45.64
N LEU A 2 105.85 -2.54 44.94
CA LEU A 2 104.73 -1.65 45.25
C LEU A 2 103.48 -2.15 44.51
N PRO A 3 102.33 -2.35 45.19
CA PRO A 3 101.12 -2.80 44.54
C PRO A 3 100.54 -1.66 43.68
N SER A 4 100.36 -1.90 42.38
CA SER A 4 99.68 -0.97 41.49
C SER A 4 98.18 -1.01 41.76
N LEU A 5 97.64 0.06 42.35
CA LEU A 5 96.19 0.28 42.43
C LEU A 5 95.65 0.59 41.02
N GLN A 6 95.13 -0.44 40.34
CA GLN A 6 94.38 -0.26 39.10
C GLN A 6 92.94 0.13 39.42
N LEU A 7 92.59 1.40 39.17
CA LEU A 7 91.23 1.91 39.31
C LEU A 7 90.38 1.43 38.12
N VAL A 8 89.85 0.21 38.19
CA VAL A 8 88.97 -0.34 37.15
C VAL A 8 87.58 0.29 37.26
N ARG A 9 87.26 1.22 36.37
CA ARG A 9 85.90 1.78 36.26
C ARG A 9 84.93 0.71 35.77
N ARG A 10 84.08 0.17 36.64
CA ARG A 10 82.99 -0.76 36.27
C ARG A 10 81.86 0.01 35.58
N GLY A 11 81.89 0.07 34.25
CA GLY A 11 80.78 0.56 33.46
C GLY A 11 79.62 -0.45 33.39
N SER A 12 78.41 0.03 33.13
CA SER A 12 77.28 -0.85 32.80
C SER A 12 77.52 -1.56 31.46
N LYS A 13 77.12 -2.84 31.36
CA LYS A 13 77.23 -3.63 30.12
C LYS A 13 76.53 -2.92 28.94
N ALA A 14 76.91 -3.30 27.71
CA ALA A 14 76.30 -2.74 26.50
C ALA A 14 74.80 -3.03 26.40
N VAL A 15 74.38 -4.22 26.85
CA VAL A 15 72.97 -4.64 26.92
C VAL A 15 72.52 -4.67 28.38
N THR A 16 71.41 -4.01 28.66
CA THR A 16 70.78 -3.91 29.97
C THR A 16 69.29 -4.17 29.88
N ARG A 17 68.64 -4.62 30.96
CA ARG A 17 67.18 -4.85 30.99
C ARG A 17 66.36 -3.56 30.86
N HIS A 18 66.91 -2.42 31.27
CA HIS A 18 66.29 -1.10 31.13
C HIS A 18 66.85 -0.33 29.92
N TRP A 19 66.12 0.70 29.48
CA TRP A 19 66.63 1.66 28.50
C TRP A 19 67.83 2.41 29.09
N LYS A 20 69.00 2.17 28.49
CA LYS A 20 70.23 2.85 28.88
C LYS A 20 70.22 4.27 28.31
N ALA A 21 70.53 5.25 29.16
CA ALA A 21 70.70 6.62 28.72
C ALA A 21 71.74 6.70 27.61
N MET A 22 71.37 7.34 26.50
CA MET A 22 72.29 7.55 25.39
C MET A 22 73.30 8.64 25.77
N HIS A 23 74.49 8.58 25.18
CA HIS A 23 75.43 9.69 25.24
C HIS A 23 74.80 10.93 24.57
N PHE A 24 75.09 12.13 25.08
CA PHE A 24 74.47 13.37 24.61
C PHE A 24 74.60 13.59 23.09
N GLN A 25 75.76 13.29 22.50
CA GLN A 25 75.94 13.36 21.04
C GLN A 25 75.09 12.34 20.28
N ARG A 26 74.91 11.13 20.83
CA ARG A 26 74.07 10.09 20.22
C ARG A 26 72.60 10.48 20.28
N GLN A 27 72.15 11.10 21.36
CA GLN A 27 70.79 11.63 21.46
C GLN A 27 70.52 12.72 20.41
N LYS A 28 71.49 13.64 20.20
CA LYS A 28 71.41 14.62 19.10
C LYS A 28 71.35 13.95 17.73
N LEU A 29 72.17 12.92 17.50
CA LEU A 29 72.14 12.16 16.25
C LEU A 29 70.77 11.54 16.01
N MET A 30 70.21 10.85 17.01
CA MET A 30 68.89 10.22 16.89
C MET A 30 67.80 11.24 16.57
N ALA A 31 67.80 12.39 17.24
CA ALA A 31 66.85 13.48 17.00
C ALA A 31 66.96 14.08 15.59
N VAL A 32 68.18 14.19 15.06
CA VAL A 32 68.40 14.68 13.67
C VAL A 32 67.98 13.65 12.63
N THR A 33 68.15 12.36 12.93
CA THR A 33 67.76 11.26 12.04
C THR A 33 66.29 10.86 12.15
N GLU A 34 65.46 11.65 12.84
CA GLU A 34 64.02 11.40 12.90
C GLU A 34 63.39 11.54 11.50
N TYR A 35 62.54 10.58 11.14
CA TYR A 35 61.86 10.59 9.86
C TYR A 35 60.81 11.72 9.80
N ILE A 36 60.98 12.62 8.84
CA ILE A 36 60.02 13.69 8.54
C ILE A 36 59.24 13.28 7.30
N ALA A 37 57.97 12.91 7.47
CA ALA A 37 57.08 12.60 6.35
C ALA A 37 56.84 13.85 5.46
N PRO A 38 56.77 13.70 4.13
CA PRO A 38 56.47 14.82 3.24
C PRO A 38 55.06 15.34 3.55
N ARG A 39 54.96 16.63 3.88
CA ARG A 39 53.66 17.28 4.11
C ARG A 39 53.14 17.75 2.75
N PRO A 40 52.06 17.15 2.21
CA PRO A 40 51.49 17.62 0.96
C PRO A 40 50.99 19.06 1.14
N ALA A 41 51.19 19.92 0.13
CA ALA A 41 50.77 21.32 0.18
C ALA A 41 49.25 21.46 0.41
N VAL A 42 48.47 20.49 -0.07
CA VAL A 42 47.04 20.39 0.15
C VAL A 42 46.74 19.04 0.79
N PRO A 43 46.05 18.99 1.95
CA PRO A 43 45.61 17.74 2.52
C PRO A 43 44.71 16.97 1.54
N PRO A 44 44.84 15.63 1.43
CA PRO A 44 44.04 14.83 0.50
C PRO A 44 42.52 14.89 0.79
N ARG A 45 42.11 15.36 1.97
CA ARG A 45 40.71 15.63 2.32
C ARG A 45 40.11 16.83 1.59
N CYS A 46 40.95 17.78 1.19
CA CYS A 46 40.55 18.99 0.45
C CYS A 46 40.51 18.74 -1.06
N LEU A 47 41.08 17.62 -1.52
CA LEU A 47 40.96 17.17 -2.89
C LEU A 47 39.66 16.41 -3.04
N THR A 48 38.93 16.64 -4.14
CA THR A 48 37.81 15.76 -4.49
C THR A 48 38.36 14.35 -4.63
N PRO A 49 37.86 13.37 -3.86
CA PRO A 49 38.31 12.00 -3.98
C PRO A 49 38.10 11.55 -5.43
N ARG A 50 39.10 10.86 -5.99
CA ARG A 50 38.98 10.25 -7.31
C ARG A 50 37.75 9.34 -7.25
N ARG A 51 36.75 9.60 -8.10
CA ARG A 51 35.55 8.78 -8.18
C ARG A 51 35.99 7.33 -8.35
N GLU A 52 35.71 6.51 -7.34
CA GLU A 52 35.88 5.07 -7.44
C GLU A 52 35.07 4.58 -8.64
N THR A 53 35.62 3.59 -9.35
CA THR A 53 35.04 3.04 -10.58
C THR A 53 33.56 2.73 -10.38
N VAL A 54 32.72 3.11 -11.34
CA VAL A 54 31.29 2.82 -11.36
C VAL A 54 31.09 1.36 -10.98
N GLU A 55 30.57 1.11 -9.78
CA GLU A 55 30.26 -0.24 -9.33
C GLU A 55 29.32 -0.86 -10.37
N LYS A 56 29.71 -2.03 -10.90
CA LYS A 56 28.89 -2.74 -11.90
C LYS A 56 27.52 -3.02 -11.27
N GLU A 57 26.44 -2.81 -12.02
CA GLU A 57 25.09 -3.08 -11.53
C GLU A 57 25.01 -4.49 -10.93
N ASP A 58 24.70 -4.57 -9.63
CA ASP A 58 24.51 -5.84 -8.95
C ASP A 58 23.43 -6.67 -9.66
N GLY A 59 23.78 -7.87 -10.14
CA GLY A 59 22.84 -8.75 -10.83
C GLY A 59 21.58 -9.04 -10.00
N TYR A 60 21.72 -9.08 -8.67
CA TYR A 60 20.61 -9.23 -7.73
C TYR A 60 19.66 -8.03 -7.72
N ARG A 61 20.18 -6.79 -7.75
CA ARG A 61 19.34 -5.58 -7.84
C ARG A 61 18.51 -5.59 -9.11
N ARG A 62 19.11 -5.99 -10.23
CA ARG A 62 18.41 -6.14 -11.52
C ARG A 62 17.31 -7.20 -11.47
N LEU A 63 17.55 -8.33 -10.79
CA LEU A 63 16.53 -9.36 -10.57
C LEU A 63 15.35 -8.82 -9.76
N LEU A 64 15.61 -8.11 -8.66
CA LEU A 64 14.56 -7.52 -7.84
C LEU A 64 13.77 -6.45 -8.60
N GLN A 65 14.43 -5.63 -9.43
CA GLN A 65 13.73 -4.67 -10.29
C GLN A 65 12.78 -5.36 -11.27
N ARG A 66 13.20 -6.48 -11.88
CA ARG A 66 12.33 -7.28 -12.76
C ARG A 66 11.14 -7.86 -12.00
N GLN A 67 11.36 -8.43 -10.83
CA GLN A 67 10.28 -8.96 -9.98
C GLN A 67 9.26 -7.88 -9.61
N VAL A 68 9.72 -6.68 -9.26
CA VAL A 68 8.81 -5.55 -8.99
C VAL A 68 8.02 -5.20 -10.25
N GLN A 69 8.66 -5.17 -11.40
CA GLN A 69 8.00 -4.87 -12.66
C GLN A 69 6.94 -5.94 -13.04
N GLU A 70 7.21 -7.21 -12.79
CA GLU A 70 6.26 -8.32 -12.95
C GLU A 70 5.08 -8.17 -11.99
N VAL A 71 5.34 -7.85 -10.72
CA VAL A 71 4.30 -7.60 -9.71
C VAL A 71 3.33 -6.49 -10.16
N PHE A 72 3.82 -5.39 -10.74
CA PHE A 72 2.95 -4.33 -11.24
C PHE A 72 2.19 -4.71 -12.52
N ARG A 73 2.67 -5.67 -13.31
CA ARG A 73 2.02 -6.12 -14.56
C ARG A 73 0.95 -7.17 -14.32
N ASP A 74 1.24 -8.13 -13.44
CA ASP A 74 0.38 -9.28 -13.20
C ASP A 74 -0.84 -8.91 -12.33
N ASN A 75 -0.76 -7.80 -11.60
CA ASN A 75 -1.73 -7.43 -10.59
C ASN A 75 -2.46 -6.14 -10.95
N ARG A 76 -3.79 -6.22 -10.99
CA ARG A 76 -4.67 -5.09 -11.29
C ARG A 76 -4.77 -4.09 -10.15
N MET A 77 -4.57 -4.54 -8.91
CA MET A 77 -4.61 -3.71 -7.71
C MET A 77 -3.28 -3.77 -6.97
N VAL A 78 -2.65 -2.61 -6.79
CA VAL A 78 -1.44 -2.45 -5.97
C VAL A 78 -1.66 -1.29 -5.01
N ALA A 79 -1.75 -1.58 -3.71
CA ALA A 79 -1.83 -0.55 -2.67
C ALA A 79 -0.47 -0.34 -2.00
N VAL A 80 -0.12 0.93 -1.80
CA VAL A 80 1.08 1.36 -1.09
C VAL A 80 0.69 1.75 0.33
N CYS A 81 1.19 0.99 1.30
CA CYS A 81 0.95 1.22 2.71
C CYS A 81 2.26 1.56 3.42
N GLN A 82 2.19 2.47 4.38
CA GLN A 82 3.25 2.70 5.34
C GLN A 82 3.14 1.67 6.47
N TYR A 83 4.27 1.06 6.80
CA TYR A 83 4.39 0.07 7.85
C TYR A 83 5.04 0.66 9.09
N ASN A 84 4.28 0.73 10.18
CA ASN A 84 4.83 1.03 11.49
C ASN A 84 5.29 -0.25 12.20
N SER A 85 6.11 -0.08 13.23
CA SER A 85 6.59 -1.22 14.01
C SER A 85 5.43 -1.94 14.69
N MET A 86 5.34 -3.25 14.48
CA MET A 86 4.34 -4.15 15.07
C MET A 86 5.02 -5.49 15.40
N PRO A 87 4.49 -6.26 16.38
CA PRO A 87 5.06 -7.55 16.73
C PRO A 87 4.88 -8.57 15.60
N ASP A 88 5.82 -9.50 15.47
CA ASP A 88 5.85 -10.46 14.36
C ASP A 88 4.61 -11.34 14.29
N GLU A 89 4.00 -11.68 15.43
CA GLU A 89 2.74 -12.44 15.50
C GLU A 89 1.59 -11.71 14.79
N GLU A 90 1.46 -10.40 15.00
CA GLU A 90 0.45 -9.58 14.32
C GLU A 90 0.74 -9.47 12.81
N VAL A 91 2.01 -9.46 12.40
CA VAL A 91 2.39 -9.43 10.98
C VAL A 91 1.95 -10.71 10.29
N VAL A 92 2.19 -11.87 10.92
CA VAL A 92 1.77 -13.17 10.39
C VAL A 92 0.25 -13.25 10.32
N LEU A 93 -0.46 -12.80 11.36
CA LEU A 93 -1.91 -12.77 11.39
C LEU A 93 -2.50 -11.86 10.29
N MET A 94 -1.94 -10.67 10.12
CA MET A 94 -2.32 -9.75 9.04
C MET A 94 -2.11 -10.38 7.66
N ARG A 95 -0.94 -11.00 7.42
CA ARG A 95 -0.66 -11.72 6.17
C ARG A 95 -1.67 -12.84 5.94
N HIS A 96 -2.07 -13.57 6.98
CA HIS A 96 -3.07 -14.62 6.89
C HIS A 96 -4.46 -14.08 6.51
N TYR A 97 -4.91 -12.98 7.14
CA TYR A 97 -6.20 -12.36 6.79
C TYR A 97 -6.22 -11.83 5.35
N LEU A 98 -5.13 -11.21 4.89
CA LEU A 98 -5.02 -10.72 3.52
C LEU A 98 -4.96 -11.88 2.50
N ARG A 99 -4.30 -12.98 2.84
CA ARG A 99 -4.24 -14.18 1.99
C ARG A 99 -5.61 -14.82 1.77
N LYS A 100 -6.53 -14.78 2.74
CA LYS A 100 -7.93 -15.25 2.56
C LYS A 100 -8.65 -14.55 1.42
N HIS A 101 -8.25 -13.31 1.10
CA HIS A 101 -8.82 -12.51 0.03
C HIS A 101 -7.95 -12.45 -1.23
N ASN A 102 -6.94 -13.33 -1.36
CA ASN A 102 -5.96 -13.31 -2.45
C ASN A 102 -5.18 -11.98 -2.55
N ILE A 103 -4.85 -11.39 -1.40
CA ILE A 103 -3.98 -10.21 -1.32
C ILE A 103 -2.62 -10.66 -0.79
N GLU A 104 -1.58 -10.45 -1.59
CA GLU A 104 -0.20 -10.72 -1.21
C GLU A 104 0.46 -9.48 -0.60
N VAL A 105 1.23 -9.71 0.46
CA VAL A 105 2.03 -8.67 1.10
C VAL A 105 3.47 -8.80 0.60
N LYS A 106 4.00 -7.77 -0.06
CA LYS A 106 5.40 -7.71 -0.53
C LYS A 106 6.14 -6.59 0.19
N PHE A 107 7.28 -6.94 0.76
CA PHE A 107 8.21 -6.00 1.35
C PHE A 107 9.25 -5.66 0.30
N VAL A 108 9.34 -4.40 -0.10
CA VAL A 108 10.25 -3.97 -1.17
C VAL A 108 11.04 -2.75 -0.72
N LEU A 109 12.34 -2.75 -1.05
CA LEU A 109 13.23 -1.64 -0.75
C LEU A 109 12.95 -0.44 -1.66
N ASN A 110 12.91 0.76 -1.07
CA ASN A 110 12.67 2.00 -1.80
C ASN A 110 13.72 2.26 -2.88
N GLU A 111 14.97 1.87 -2.66
CA GLU A 111 16.06 2.02 -3.63
C GLU A 111 15.83 1.24 -4.93
N ILE A 112 15.06 0.15 -4.85
CA ILE A 112 14.78 -0.74 -5.99
C ILE A 112 13.51 -0.30 -6.69
N VAL A 113 12.49 0.12 -5.93
CA VAL A 113 11.19 0.55 -6.48
C VAL A 113 11.32 1.90 -7.20
N ARG A 114 12.05 2.87 -6.64
CA ARG A 114 12.20 4.21 -7.24
C ARG A 114 12.66 4.21 -8.70
N PRO A 115 13.74 3.51 -9.09
CA PRO A 115 14.16 3.48 -10.49
C PRO A 115 13.10 2.81 -11.39
N VAL A 116 12.46 1.72 -10.94
CA VAL A 116 11.41 1.03 -11.71
C VAL A 116 10.19 1.92 -11.93
N LEU A 117 9.75 2.66 -10.90
CA LEU A 117 8.62 3.58 -11.03
C LEU A 117 8.96 4.81 -11.85
N SER A 118 10.20 5.30 -11.79
CA SER A 118 10.64 6.44 -12.59
C SER A 118 10.63 6.17 -14.11
N GLN A 119 10.81 4.91 -14.50
CA GLN A 119 10.80 4.47 -15.90
C GLN A 119 9.41 4.02 -16.37
N SER A 120 8.48 3.77 -15.45
CA SER A 120 7.15 3.25 -15.77
C SER A 120 6.09 4.34 -15.83
N LYS A 121 4.83 3.94 -16.08
CA LYS A 121 3.66 4.83 -16.11
C LYS A 121 3.34 5.42 -14.74
N TYR A 122 3.84 4.82 -13.66
CA TYR A 122 3.44 5.13 -12.28
C TYR A 122 4.36 6.14 -11.58
N LYS A 123 4.89 7.13 -12.31
CA LYS A 123 5.80 8.16 -11.74
C LYS A 123 5.18 8.89 -10.55
N ASN A 124 3.86 9.08 -10.56
CA ASN A 124 3.14 9.76 -9.48
C ASN A 124 3.10 8.98 -8.15
N LEU A 125 3.48 7.69 -8.14
CA LEU A 125 3.61 6.89 -6.91
C LEU A 125 4.97 7.10 -6.22
N LEU A 126 5.98 7.64 -6.90
CA LEU A 126 7.32 7.92 -6.33
C LEU A 126 7.29 8.63 -4.96
N PRO A 127 6.52 9.71 -4.73
CA PRO A 127 6.49 10.42 -3.45
C PRO A 127 5.93 9.59 -2.30
N LEU A 128 5.22 8.48 -2.57
CA LEU A 128 4.73 7.60 -1.51
C LEU A 128 5.87 6.76 -0.90
N PHE A 129 6.99 6.59 -1.62
CA PHE A 129 8.09 5.73 -1.20
C PHE A 129 9.17 6.46 -0.37
N VAL A 130 8.80 7.05 0.77
CA VAL A 130 9.71 7.87 1.60
C VAL A 130 10.08 7.21 2.94
N ALA A 131 9.39 6.15 3.38
CA ALA A 131 9.66 5.47 4.65
C ALA A 131 9.67 3.94 4.52
N ARG A 132 9.32 3.21 5.58
CA ARG A 132 9.06 1.76 5.52
C ARG A 132 7.73 1.54 4.82
N ASN A 133 7.79 1.03 3.59
CA ASN A 133 6.61 0.81 2.77
C ASN A 133 6.40 -0.68 2.53
N ILE A 134 5.15 -1.05 2.45
CA ILE A 134 4.69 -2.37 2.08
C ILE A 134 3.78 -2.22 0.86
N LEU A 135 3.91 -3.15 -0.06
CA LEU A 135 2.99 -3.29 -1.17
C LEU A 135 1.97 -4.37 -0.85
N LEU A 136 0.70 -4.02 -0.94
CA LEU A 136 -0.40 -4.97 -0.97
C LEU A 136 -0.78 -5.18 -2.43
N VAL A 137 -0.65 -6.41 -2.89
CA VAL A 137 -0.74 -6.75 -4.29
C VAL A 137 -1.88 -7.73 -4.44
N SER A 138 -2.79 -7.47 -5.37
CA SER A 138 -3.88 -8.41 -5.66
C SER A 138 -4.19 -8.45 -7.16
N PRO A 139 -4.42 -9.65 -7.71
CA PRO A 139 -4.86 -9.79 -9.10
C PRO A 139 -6.30 -9.25 -9.29
N GLU A 140 -7.12 -9.26 -8.24
CA GLU A 140 -8.51 -8.79 -8.26
C GLU A 140 -8.67 -7.48 -7.46
N THR A 141 -9.63 -6.64 -7.85
CA THR A 141 -9.87 -5.32 -7.24
C THR A 141 -10.71 -5.38 -5.96
N LYS A 142 -10.25 -6.12 -4.95
CA LYS A 142 -10.94 -6.34 -3.65
C LYS A 142 -10.59 -5.28 -2.59
N ALA A 143 -10.89 -4.02 -2.90
CA ALA A 143 -10.55 -2.90 -2.02
C ALA A 143 -11.35 -2.90 -0.70
N LYS A 144 -12.59 -3.41 -0.70
CA LYS A 144 -13.48 -3.41 0.47
C LYS A 144 -12.98 -4.34 1.56
N GLU A 145 -12.56 -5.54 1.17
CA GLU A 145 -11.97 -6.55 2.06
C GLU A 145 -10.64 -6.05 2.61
N MET A 146 -9.79 -5.47 1.75
CA MET A 146 -8.52 -4.87 2.15
C MET A 146 -8.72 -3.80 3.24
N LEU A 147 -9.64 -2.85 3.03
CA LEU A 147 -9.90 -1.80 4.00
C LEU A 147 -10.48 -2.34 5.31
N ARG A 148 -11.25 -3.43 5.29
CA ARG A 148 -11.75 -4.08 6.52
C ARG A 148 -10.60 -4.66 7.33
N VAL A 149 -9.63 -5.31 6.69
CA VAL A 149 -8.44 -5.84 7.38
C VAL A 149 -7.57 -4.71 7.92
N LEU A 150 -7.36 -3.65 7.13
CA LEU A 150 -6.56 -2.49 7.56
C LEU A 150 -7.19 -1.75 8.75
N LYS A 151 -8.52 -1.73 8.87
CA LYS A 151 -9.18 -1.18 10.07
C LYS A 151 -8.89 -1.95 11.36
N GLY A 152 -8.57 -3.24 11.26
CA GLY A 152 -8.16 -4.06 12.40
C GLY A 152 -6.70 -3.86 12.82
N VAL A 153 -5.86 -3.30 11.94
CA VAL A 153 -4.41 -3.15 12.15
C VAL A 153 -4.01 -1.69 11.89
N PRO A 154 -4.18 -0.79 12.88
CA PRO A 154 -3.86 0.65 12.72
C PRO A 154 -2.37 0.94 12.52
N GLN A 155 -1.49 -0.04 12.75
CA GLN A 155 -0.06 0.06 12.49
C GLN A 155 0.26 0.13 10.99
N VAL A 156 -0.67 -0.29 10.12
CA VAL A 156 -0.51 -0.24 8.67
C VAL A 156 -1.41 0.85 8.08
N ASN A 157 -0.78 1.93 7.64
CA ASN A 157 -1.48 3.09 7.09
C ASN A 157 -1.50 3.05 5.56
N LEU A 158 -2.69 3.05 4.98
CA LEU A 158 -2.86 3.18 3.52
C LEU A 158 -2.53 4.61 3.08
N LEU A 159 -1.54 4.78 2.20
CA LEU A 159 -1.20 6.08 1.61
C LEU A 159 -1.98 6.31 0.31
N GLY A 160 -1.96 5.32 -0.58
CA GLY A 160 -2.64 5.36 -1.87
C GLY A 160 -2.62 3.98 -2.54
N ALA A 161 -3.38 3.85 -3.62
CA ALA A 161 -3.43 2.62 -4.40
C ALA A 161 -3.44 2.91 -5.90
N CYS A 162 -2.95 1.97 -6.67
CA CYS A 162 -3.11 1.90 -8.11
C CYS A 162 -4.13 0.79 -8.40
N ILE A 163 -5.25 1.16 -9.02
CA ILE A 163 -6.31 0.22 -9.43
C ILE A 163 -6.51 0.43 -10.94
N ASP A 164 -6.30 -0.63 -11.74
CA ASP A 164 -6.47 -0.59 -13.21
C ASP A 164 -5.77 0.62 -13.85
N ASP A 165 -4.47 0.79 -13.56
CA ASP A 165 -3.62 1.92 -13.97
C ASP A 165 -4.01 3.32 -13.45
N THR A 166 -5.11 3.44 -12.69
CA THR A 166 -5.51 4.70 -12.07
C THR A 166 -4.98 4.82 -10.65
N ILE A 167 -4.38 5.96 -10.33
CA ILE A 167 -3.84 6.22 -9.00
C ILE A 167 -4.91 6.91 -8.15
N LEU A 168 -5.20 6.31 -7.01
CA LEU A 168 -6.19 6.76 -6.05
C LEU A 168 -5.52 7.10 -4.71
N SER A 169 -5.96 8.21 -4.12
CA SER A 169 -5.63 8.53 -2.73
C SER A 169 -6.38 7.61 -1.77
N ARG A 170 -6.03 7.64 -0.48
CA ARG A 170 -6.78 6.94 0.57
C ARG A 170 -8.29 7.17 0.48
N GLN A 171 -8.74 8.42 0.34
CA GLN A 171 -10.17 8.75 0.20
C GLN A 171 -10.77 8.16 -1.08
N GLY A 172 -10.01 8.16 -2.18
CA GLY A 172 -10.42 7.51 -3.43
C GLY A 172 -10.65 6.01 -3.26
N VAL A 173 -9.77 5.33 -2.51
CA VAL A 173 -9.92 3.89 -2.20
C VAL A 173 -11.12 3.63 -1.29
N GLU A 174 -11.37 4.50 -0.30
CA GLU A 174 -12.55 4.41 0.57
C GLU A 174 -13.85 4.60 -0.22
N ASN A 175 -13.87 5.52 -1.19
CA ASN A 175 -15.01 5.71 -2.07
C ASN A 175 -15.20 4.51 -3.00
N PHE A 176 -14.12 3.99 -3.57
CA PHE A 176 -14.16 2.80 -4.42
C PHE A 176 -14.69 1.57 -3.64
N ALA A 177 -14.31 1.41 -2.38
CA ALA A 177 -14.83 0.32 -1.54
C ALA A 177 -16.31 0.44 -1.17
N LYS A 178 -16.90 1.65 -1.25
CA LYS A 178 -18.34 1.87 -1.06
C LYS A 178 -19.14 1.55 -2.32
N LEU A 179 -18.50 1.51 -3.49
CA LEU A 179 -19.18 1.21 -4.75
C LEU A 179 -19.65 -0.25 -4.77
N PRO A 180 -20.78 -0.52 -5.47
CA PRO A 180 -21.22 -1.88 -5.71
C PRO A 180 -20.26 -2.62 -6.66
N SER A 181 -20.43 -3.94 -6.81
CA SER A 181 -19.65 -4.73 -7.76
C SER A 181 -19.85 -4.22 -9.19
N LEU A 182 -18.89 -4.52 -10.07
CA LEU A 182 -18.94 -4.09 -11.47
C LEU A 182 -20.25 -4.52 -12.15
N GLU A 183 -20.67 -5.76 -11.97
CA GLU A 183 -21.92 -6.30 -12.51
C GLU A 183 -23.15 -5.56 -11.97
N ALA A 184 -23.17 -5.25 -10.67
CA ALA A 184 -24.27 -4.50 -10.07
C ALA A 184 -24.30 -3.04 -10.57
N SER A 185 -23.15 -2.41 -10.78
CA SER A 185 -23.08 -1.06 -11.37
C SER A 185 -23.56 -1.05 -12.83
N GLN A 186 -23.18 -2.07 -13.62
CA GLN A 186 -23.67 -2.25 -14.98
C GLN A 186 -25.18 -2.50 -14.99
N GLY A 187 -25.68 -3.36 -14.10
CA GLY A 187 -27.11 -3.61 -13.90
C GLY A 187 -27.88 -2.35 -13.51
N GLN A 188 -27.33 -1.50 -12.65
CA GLN A 188 -27.92 -0.20 -12.31
C GLN A 188 -27.97 0.74 -13.51
N THR A 189 -26.92 0.80 -14.35
CA THR A 189 -26.93 1.64 -15.55
C THR A 189 -27.94 1.15 -16.58
N VAL A 190 -28.02 -0.16 -16.83
CA VAL A 190 -29.02 -0.76 -17.72
C VAL A 190 -30.43 -0.56 -17.15
N GLY A 191 -30.60 -0.74 -15.84
CA GLY A 191 -31.85 -0.48 -15.14
C GLY A 191 -32.29 0.98 -15.27
N ALA A 192 -31.37 1.93 -15.10
CA ALA A 192 -31.63 3.36 -15.27
C ALA A 192 -32.02 3.69 -16.73
N LEU A 193 -31.36 3.08 -17.71
CA LEU A 193 -31.72 3.24 -19.12
C LEU A 193 -33.11 2.65 -19.42
N SER A 194 -33.48 1.53 -18.79
CA SER A 194 -34.81 0.92 -18.92
C SER A 194 -35.92 1.70 -18.20
N LEU A 195 -35.55 2.51 -17.19
CA LEU A 195 -36.48 3.37 -16.45
C LEU A 195 -37.05 4.48 -17.35
N LEU A 196 -36.26 5.01 -18.29
CA LEU A 196 -36.68 6.07 -19.19
C LEU A 196 -37.88 5.68 -20.08
N PRO A 197 -37.83 4.60 -20.88
CA PRO A 197 -38.97 4.18 -21.68
C PRO A 197 -40.16 3.73 -20.81
N SER A 198 -39.92 3.07 -19.67
CA SER A 198 -41.00 2.65 -18.77
C SER A 198 -41.73 3.83 -18.13
N GLN A 199 -41.04 4.92 -17.79
CA GLN A 199 -41.68 6.16 -17.36
C GLN A 199 -42.58 6.71 -18.47
N THR A 200 -42.10 6.79 -19.71
CA THR A 200 -42.93 7.28 -20.83
C THR A 200 -44.14 6.39 -21.11
N SER A 201 -43.98 5.06 -21.08
CA SER A 201 -45.09 4.14 -21.28
C SER A 201 -46.10 4.20 -20.13
N SER A 202 -45.64 4.37 -18.88
CA SER A 202 -46.53 4.54 -17.72
C SER A 202 -47.39 5.80 -17.82
N LEU A 203 -46.84 6.89 -18.37
CA LEU A 203 -47.59 8.13 -18.60
C LEU A 203 -48.70 7.91 -19.65
N LEU A 204 -48.41 7.19 -20.72
CA LEU A 204 -49.39 6.86 -21.76
C LEU A 204 -50.44 5.84 -21.28
N GLN A 205 -50.04 4.85 -20.47
CA GLN A 205 -50.92 3.79 -19.96
C GLN A 205 -51.93 4.28 -18.91
N ARG A 206 -51.71 5.45 -18.30
CA ARG A 206 -52.60 5.99 -17.26
C ARG A 206 -54.03 6.23 -17.75
N GLY A 207 -54.21 6.67 -19.00
CA GLY A 207 -55.53 6.89 -19.59
C GLY A 207 -56.34 5.61 -19.76
N PRO A 208 -55.84 4.62 -20.53
CA PRO A 208 -56.49 3.32 -20.71
C PRO A 208 -56.78 2.61 -19.39
N ALA A 209 -55.81 2.59 -18.46
CA ALA A 209 -55.96 1.94 -17.16
C ALA A 209 -57.07 2.59 -16.30
N HIS A 210 -57.26 3.90 -16.41
CA HIS A 210 -58.34 4.59 -15.72
C HIS A 210 -59.72 4.22 -16.28
N LEU A 211 -59.84 4.13 -17.61
CA LEU A 211 -61.09 3.79 -18.28
C LEU A 211 -61.50 2.34 -17.96
N THR A 212 -60.56 1.39 -18.01
CA THR A 212 -60.82 0.00 -17.61
C THR A 212 -61.29 -0.10 -16.15
N ALA A 213 -60.69 0.68 -15.24
CA ALA A 213 -61.11 0.71 -13.84
C ALA A 213 -62.54 1.25 -13.66
N LEU A 214 -62.95 2.26 -14.42
CA LEU A 214 -64.32 2.80 -14.38
C LEU A 214 -65.34 1.79 -14.93
N LEU A 215 -65.02 1.09 -16.01
CA LEU A 215 -65.87 0.05 -16.58
C LEU A 215 -66.04 -1.13 -15.62
N ASP A 216 -64.95 -1.59 -15.00
CA ASP A 216 -64.98 -2.63 -13.98
C ASP A 216 -65.83 -2.20 -12.78
N GLN A 217 -65.74 -0.93 -12.36
CA GLN A 217 -66.58 -0.39 -11.30
C GLN A 217 -68.06 -0.36 -11.69
N HIS A 218 -68.37 -0.05 -12.95
CA HIS A 218 -69.74 -0.04 -13.44
C HIS A 218 -70.34 -1.46 -13.52
N LEU A 219 -69.56 -2.44 -14.00
CA LEU A 219 -69.93 -3.85 -13.98
C LEU A 219 -70.23 -4.36 -12.56
N ARG A 220 -69.45 -3.93 -11.56
CA ARG A 220 -69.70 -4.27 -10.15
C ARG A 220 -71.01 -3.68 -9.64
N ARG A 221 -71.31 -2.42 -9.95
CA ARG A 221 -72.58 -1.79 -9.56
C ARG A 221 -73.79 -2.50 -10.17
N LEU A 222 -73.72 -2.87 -11.44
CA LEU A 222 -74.79 -3.63 -12.10
C LEU A 222 -75.02 -5.00 -11.45
N ARG A 223 -73.95 -5.65 -10.97
CA ARG A 223 -74.07 -6.91 -10.20
C ARG A 223 -74.69 -6.69 -8.82
N ASP A 224 -74.32 -5.63 -8.13
CA ASP A 224 -74.87 -5.30 -6.80
C ASP A 224 -76.35 -4.87 -6.89
N GLU A 225 -76.74 -4.11 -7.92
CA GLU A 225 -78.15 -3.76 -8.20
C GLU A 225 -78.99 -4.99 -8.60
N GLY A 226 -78.39 -5.95 -9.34
CA GLY A 226 -79.02 -7.24 -9.63
C GLY A 226 -79.23 -8.14 -8.40
N MET A 227 -78.41 -7.97 -7.36
CA MET A 227 -78.58 -8.65 -6.06
C MET A 227 -79.56 -7.91 -5.12
N GLY A 228 -79.65 -6.58 -5.21
CA GLY A 228 -80.64 -5.77 -4.47
C GLY A 228 -82.07 -5.88 -5.03
N GLY A 229 -82.23 -6.08 -6.34
CA GLY A 229 -83.52 -6.28 -7.00
C GLY A 229 -84.22 -7.61 -6.68
N MET A 230 -83.50 -8.61 -6.18
CA MET A 230 -84.09 -9.88 -5.71
C MET A 230 -84.59 -9.84 -4.26
N ALA A 231 -84.26 -8.80 -3.47
CA ALA A 231 -84.68 -8.70 -2.07
C ALA A 231 -85.92 -7.81 -1.83
N GLY A 232 -86.37 -7.04 -2.83
CA GLY A 232 -87.51 -6.11 -2.72
C GLY A 232 -88.85 -6.64 -3.26
N GLY A 233 -88.95 -7.92 -3.61
CA GLY A 233 -90.07 -8.49 -4.35
C GLY A 233 -90.88 -9.56 -3.62
N THR A 234 -91.10 -9.43 -2.30
CA THR A 234 -92.06 -10.28 -1.57
C THR A 234 -92.73 -9.50 -0.43
N GLU A 235 -93.74 -8.68 -0.75
CA GLU A 235 -94.75 -8.26 0.23
C GLU A 235 -96.16 -8.42 -0.35
N SER A 236 -97.06 -8.91 0.50
CA SER A 236 -98.53 -8.86 0.45
C SER A 236 -99.30 -9.93 -0.35
N MET A 237 -99.59 -11.06 0.30
CA MET A 237 -100.91 -11.71 0.21
C MET A 237 -101.07 -12.76 1.33
N ALA A 238 -101.54 -12.34 2.51
CA ALA A 238 -102.26 -13.19 3.47
C ALA A 238 -102.83 -12.33 4.61
N GLY A 239 -104.16 -12.25 4.72
CA GLY A 239 -104.81 -11.61 5.85
C GLY A 239 -106.28 -11.29 5.60
N GLY A 240 -107.14 -12.31 5.59
CA GLY A 240 -108.59 -12.10 5.57
C GLY A 240 -109.39 -13.38 5.82
N THR A 241 -110.13 -13.36 6.93
CA THR A 241 -111.24 -14.24 7.37
C THR A 241 -110.91 -15.59 8.02
N GLY A 242 -111.35 -15.72 9.27
CA GLY A 242 -111.40 -16.96 10.05
C GLY A 242 -111.12 -16.72 11.52
#